data_AF-A0A2R8CK97-F1
#
_entry.id   AF-A0A2R8CK97-F1
#
_cell.length_a   1.000
_cell.length_b   1.000
_cell.length_c   1.000
_cell.angle_alpha   90.00
_cell.angle_beta   90.00
_cell.angle_gamma   90.00
#
_symmetry.space_group_name_H-M   'P 1'
#
loop_
_entity.id
_entity.type
_entity.pdbx_description
1 polymer ?
#
loop_
_entity_poly.entity_id
_entity_poly.type
_entity_poly.pdbx_seq_one_letter_code
_entity_poly.pdbx_strand_id
1 'polypeptide(L)'
;MSSLKALLPESAGRLAVLIVMATLLGGCASGSGGAGGRYALSRDAYPDRHTDVSKVPDAVPQVEPLSRSGNQSTYQVLGKRYHVLSSSEGYSQTGRASFYGQKFQGYDTANGEQYDMYTMSAAHRTLPLPTFARVTNLANDRSVIVRVNDRGPFHDDRLIDLSYAAASRLDMLGDGTARVRVTAIDPRQWQARHNNNQQVAARSEASPGASRAQTPARREADLSSGETSTPVPGSSDQGSAVYLQVAALGSDASAQALRDKLETRLSRPVRVTRHAAMHRVQVGPLDDPIMVESVRSELHEAGYDQLHRVTGSD
;
A
#
# COMPACT_ATOMS: atom_id res chain seq x y z
N MET A 1 -70.43 -8.34 60.76
CA MET A 1 -69.69 -7.90 61.97
C MET A 1 -69.15 -9.14 62.67
N SER A 2 -67.89 -9.09 63.10
CA SER A 2 -67.11 -10.09 63.86
C SER A 2 -66.65 -11.32 63.05
N SER A 3 -65.40 -11.33 62.54
CA SER A 3 -64.14 -11.71 63.21
C SER A 3 -64.12 -13.13 63.78
N LEU A 4 -63.26 -14.00 63.23
CA LEU A 4 -62.20 -14.67 63.99
C LEU A 4 -61.10 -15.22 63.05
N LYS A 5 -59.86 -14.78 63.29
CA LYS A 5 -58.59 -15.37 62.83
C LYS A 5 -58.37 -16.73 63.52
N ALA A 6 -57.75 -17.70 62.84
CA ALA A 6 -56.47 -18.28 63.28
C ALA A 6 -55.98 -19.46 62.40
N LEU A 7 -54.75 -19.31 61.93
CA LEU A 7 -53.64 -20.27 61.85
C LEU A 7 -53.82 -21.58 61.08
N LEU A 8 -53.16 -21.65 59.91
CA LEU A 8 -52.53 -22.87 59.42
C LEU A 8 -50.99 -22.71 59.48
N PRO A 9 -50.25 -23.77 59.88
CA PRO A 9 -48.83 -23.70 60.14
C PRO A 9 -47.96 -23.73 58.87
N GLU A 10 -46.92 -22.89 58.88
CA GLU A 10 -45.74 -23.02 58.03
C GLU A 10 -44.94 -24.25 58.45
N SER A 11 -44.65 -25.16 57.51
CA SER A 11 -43.37 -25.89 57.41
C SER A 11 -43.45 -27.03 56.40
N ALA A 12 -43.06 -26.75 55.16
CA ALA A 12 -42.43 -27.74 54.28
C ALA A 12 -41.79 -27.03 53.08
N GLY A 13 -40.97 -26.01 53.37
CA GLY A 13 -39.95 -25.59 52.43
C GLY A 13 -38.86 -26.65 52.37
N ARG A 14 -38.33 -26.87 51.15
CA ARG A 14 -37.15 -27.67 50.79
C ARG A 14 -37.44 -29.12 50.41
N LEU A 15 -37.95 -29.36 49.20
CA LEU A 15 -37.36 -30.36 48.27
C LEU A 15 -38.05 -30.42 46.88
N ALA A 16 -38.27 -29.30 46.17
CA ALA A 16 -38.86 -29.41 44.82
C ALA A 16 -38.62 -28.17 43.93
N VAL A 17 -37.37 -27.73 43.75
CA VAL A 17 -36.98 -26.86 42.61
C VAL A 17 -35.61 -27.27 42.10
N LEU A 18 -35.46 -28.56 41.75
CA LEU A 18 -34.25 -29.10 41.14
C LEU A 18 -34.54 -29.89 39.85
N ILE A 19 -35.73 -29.72 39.29
CA ILE A 19 -36.13 -30.31 38.00
C ILE A 19 -37.00 -29.27 37.30
N VAL A 20 -36.80 -29.06 36.00
CA VAL A 20 -37.44 -28.05 35.10
C VAL A 20 -36.71 -26.70 34.97
N MET A 21 -35.38 -26.73 34.84
CA MET A 21 -34.63 -25.74 34.05
C MET A 21 -33.64 -26.50 33.15
N ALA A 22 -34.18 -27.43 32.39
CA ALA A 22 -33.47 -28.29 31.45
C ALA A 22 -34.26 -28.39 30.14
N THR A 23 -34.49 -27.26 29.48
CA THR A 23 -34.86 -27.22 28.06
C THR A 23 -34.38 -25.89 27.47
N LEU A 24 -33.84 -25.97 26.24
CA LEU A 24 -33.39 -24.88 25.35
C LEU A 24 -31.90 -24.50 25.37
N LEU A 25 -31.02 -25.48 25.18
CA LEU A 25 -29.73 -25.26 24.49
C LEU A 25 -29.53 -26.38 23.46
N GLY A 26 -30.27 -26.25 22.35
CA GLY A 26 -30.19 -27.12 21.18
C GLY A 26 -30.31 -26.27 19.92
N GLY A 27 -29.39 -25.31 19.76
CA GLY A 27 -29.23 -24.54 18.53
C GLY A 27 -27.97 -24.97 17.81
N CYS A 28 -28.06 -25.99 16.95
CA CYS A 28 -27.04 -26.25 15.95
C CYS A 28 -27.11 -25.13 14.91
N ALA A 29 -26.38 -24.04 15.15
CA ALA A 29 -26.05 -23.09 14.09
C ALA A 29 -24.98 -23.74 13.20
N SER A 30 -25.43 -24.44 12.16
CA SER A 30 -24.62 -24.67 10.96
C SER A 30 -24.45 -23.34 10.23
N GLY A 31 -23.59 -22.48 10.79
CA GLY A 31 -23.01 -21.33 10.09
C GLY A 31 -21.69 -21.79 9.49
N SER A 32 -21.74 -22.29 8.25
CA SER A 32 -20.55 -22.43 7.43
C SER A 32 -19.83 -21.07 7.37
N GLY A 33 -18.57 -21.09 7.74
CA GLY A 33 -17.71 -19.92 7.81
C GLY A 33 -17.64 -19.17 6.47
N GLY A 34 -17.80 -17.86 6.57
CA GLY A 34 -17.36 -16.88 5.59
C GLY A 34 -16.76 -15.71 6.37
N ALA A 35 -15.58 -15.91 6.92
CA ALA A 35 -14.81 -14.89 7.61
C ALA A 35 -14.30 -13.84 6.60
N GLY A 36 -15.16 -12.90 6.22
CA GLY A 36 -14.78 -11.67 5.53
C GLY A 36 -14.54 -10.54 6.53
N GLY A 37 -13.60 -10.73 7.46
CA GLY A 37 -13.22 -9.68 8.42
C GLY A 37 -12.34 -8.61 7.76
N ARG A 38 -12.16 -7.48 8.46
CA ARG A 38 -11.39 -6.27 8.07
C ARG A 38 -9.89 -6.51 7.73
N TYR A 39 -9.47 -7.76 7.67
CA TYR A 39 -8.14 -8.27 7.30
C TYR A 39 -8.30 -9.57 6.51
N ALA A 40 -9.17 -9.57 5.48
CA ALA A 40 -9.40 -10.74 4.64
C ALA A 40 -8.11 -11.25 3.99
N LEU A 41 -7.14 -10.35 3.77
CA LEU A 41 -5.78 -10.70 3.38
C LEU A 41 -4.90 -10.93 4.62
N SER A 42 -4.40 -12.16 4.77
CA SER A 42 -3.46 -12.50 5.83
C SER A 42 -2.15 -11.71 5.71
N ARG A 43 -1.75 -11.37 4.47
CA ARG A 43 -0.51 -10.66 4.11
C ARG A 43 -0.77 -9.51 3.17
N ASP A 44 0.09 -8.51 3.21
CA ASP A 44 0.01 -7.37 2.31
C ASP A 44 0.55 -7.74 0.92
N ALA A 45 -0.02 -7.15 -0.11
CA ALA A 45 0.25 -7.49 -1.50
C ALA A 45 0.20 -6.26 -2.40
N TYR A 46 0.90 -6.33 -3.52
CA TYR A 46 0.81 -5.35 -4.59
C TYR A 46 -0.53 -5.47 -5.31
N PRO A 47 -1.06 -4.37 -5.88
CA PRO A 47 -2.29 -4.44 -6.66
C PRO A 47 -2.12 -5.39 -7.86
N ASP A 48 -3.12 -6.26 -8.07
CA ASP A 48 -3.17 -7.20 -9.20
C ASP A 48 -3.30 -6.51 -10.58
N ARG A 49 -3.70 -5.23 -10.61
CA ARG A 49 -3.84 -4.42 -11.83
C ARG A 49 -2.89 -3.23 -11.79
N HIS A 50 -2.06 -3.11 -12.83
CA HIS A 50 -1.15 -1.99 -13.01
C HIS A 50 -1.91 -0.71 -13.37
N THR A 51 -2.15 0.14 -12.38
CA THR A 51 -2.52 1.54 -12.63
C THR A 51 -1.22 2.34 -12.79
N ASP A 52 -1.09 3.09 -13.89
CA ASP A 52 0.04 4.00 -14.05
C ASP A 52 -0.02 5.12 -13.00
N VAL A 53 0.86 5.02 -12.01
CA VAL A 53 0.98 5.99 -10.91
C VAL A 53 2.13 6.97 -11.10
N SER A 54 2.86 6.89 -12.22
CA SER A 54 4.03 7.74 -12.48
C SER A 54 3.69 9.24 -12.53
N LYS A 55 2.43 9.55 -12.88
CA LYS A 55 1.90 10.91 -13.03
C LYS A 55 1.08 11.39 -11.83
N VAL A 56 0.98 10.60 -10.76
CA VAL A 56 0.26 11.04 -9.56
C VAL A 56 0.98 12.28 -9.00
N PRO A 57 0.27 13.41 -8.84
CA PRO A 57 0.89 14.65 -8.36
C PRO A 57 1.29 14.50 -6.90
N ASP A 58 2.32 15.25 -6.50
CA ASP A 58 2.72 15.41 -5.11
C ASP A 58 1.53 15.86 -4.24
N ALA A 59 1.52 15.45 -2.96
CA ALA A 59 0.58 16.00 -2.00
C ALA A 59 0.83 17.52 -1.87
N VAL A 60 -0.24 18.31 -1.93
CA VAL A 60 -0.17 19.77 -1.79
C VAL A 60 -0.22 20.13 -0.31
N PRO A 61 0.83 20.73 0.28
CA PRO A 61 0.82 21.16 1.67
C PRO A 61 -0.26 22.20 1.96
N GLN A 62 -1.11 21.89 2.95
CA GLN A 62 -2.19 22.76 3.40
C GLN A 62 -2.12 23.01 4.90
N VAL A 63 -2.56 24.20 5.33
CA VAL A 63 -2.70 24.53 6.74
C VAL A 63 -3.98 23.89 7.24
N GLU A 64 -3.84 22.80 7.98
CA GLU A 64 -4.95 22.04 8.52
C GLU A 64 -4.81 21.88 10.03
N PRO A 65 -5.92 21.80 10.79
CA PRO A 65 -5.85 21.44 12.19
C PRO A 65 -5.34 20.00 12.35
N LEU A 66 -4.59 19.75 13.42
CA LEU A 66 -4.22 18.38 13.79
C LEU A 66 -5.48 17.53 14.01
N SER A 67 -5.45 16.29 13.53
CA SER A 67 -6.56 15.36 13.71
C SER A 67 -6.82 15.09 15.18
N ARG A 68 -8.11 14.93 15.53
CA ARG A 68 -8.53 14.50 16.87
C ARG A 68 -8.13 13.06 17.16
N SER A 69 -8.07 12.22 16.13
CA SER A 69 -7.58 10.85 16.18
C SER A 69 -6.08 10.80 15.83
N GLY A 70 -5.40 9.75 16.31
CA GLY A 70 -4.00 9.51 16.01
C GLY A 70 -2.98 10.39 16.75
N ASN A 71 -3.37 11.53 17.35
CA ASN A 71 -2.45 12.47 18.04
C ASN A 71 -2.44 12.37 19.57
N GLN A 72 -2.75 11.20 20.13
CA GLN A 72 -2.48 10.95 21.54
C GLN A 72 -0.97 11.11 21.80
N SER A 73 -0.60 11.77 22.91
CA SER A 73 0.81 12.01 23.25
C SER A 73 1.62 10.71 23.32
N THR A 74 0.96 9.60 23.68
CA THR A 74 1.50 8.25 23.59
C THR A 74 0.46 7.27 23.09
N TYR A 75 0.91 6.22 22.42
CA TYR A 75 0.08 5.08 22.04
C TYR A 75 0.88 3.77 22.10
N GLN A 76 0.19 2.62 22.11
CA GLN A 76 0.83 1.30 22.21
C GLN A 76 0.40 0.40 21.06
N VAL A 77 1.38 -0.26 20.45
CA VAL A 77 1.17 -1.25 19.38
C VAL A 77 2.17 -2.38 19.61
N LEU A 78 1.72 -3.64 19.55
CA LEU A 78 2.54 -4.84 19.78
C LEU A 78 3.33 -4.81 21.11
N GLY A 79 2.76 -4.24 22.17
CA GLY A 79 3.42 -4.11 23.48
C GLY A 79 4.50 -3.03 23.56
N LYS A 80 4.78 -2.32 22.46
CA LYS A 80 5.74 -1.21 22.41
C LYS A 80 5.00 0.13 22.52
N ARG A 81 5.52 1.03 23.37
CA ARG A 81 5.00 2.39 23.54
C ARG A 81 5.72 3.35 22.58
N TYR A 82 4.93 4.19 21.92
CA TYR A 82 5.39 5.24 21.02
C TYR A 82 4.97 6.61 21.56
N HIS A 83 5.75 7.64 21.22
CA HIS A 83 5.53 9.02 21.64
C HIS A 83 5.34 9.90 20.40
N VAL A 84 4.22 10.61 20.34
CA VAL A 84 3.93 11.56 19.26
C VAL A 84 4.60 12.90 19.59
N LEU A 85 5.27 13.49 18.61
CA LEU A 85 5.86 14.81 18.73
C LEU A 85 4.75 15.86 18.85
N SER A 86 4.97 16.88 19.68
CA SER A 86 4.03 18.00 19.83
C SER A 86 3.95 18.89 18.59
N SER A 87 4.99 18.86 17.74
CA SER A 87 5.09 19.61 16.49
C SER A 87 5.94 18.84 15.48
N SER A 88 5.71 19.09 14.19
CA SER A 88 6.56 18.63 13.09
C SER A 88 7.64 19.65 12.70
N GLU A 89 7.67 20.81 13.34
CA GLU A 89 8.62 21.89 13.05
C GLU A 89 10.08 21.42 13.18
N GLY A 90 10.88 21.71 12.15
CA GLY A 90 12.30 21.35 12.10
C GLY A 90 12.58 19.84 11.95
N TYR A 91 11.55 18.99 11.85
CA TYR A 91 11.76 17.55 11.73
C TYR A 91 12.50 17.20 10.45
N SER A 92 13.67 16.58 10.60
CA SER A 92 14.40 15.95 9.50
C SER A 92 15.11 14.70 10.01
N GLN A 93 14.84 13.55 9.39
CA GLN A 93 15.43 12.28 9.79
C GLN A 93 15.74 11.42 8.57
N THR A 94 16.81 10.63 8.66
CA THR A 94 17.16 9.62 7.66
C THR A 94 16.88 8.22 8.20
N GLY A 95 16.38 7.33 7.36
CA GLY A 95 16.10 5.95 7.73
C GLY A 95 15.61 5.12 6.54
N ARG A 96 15.20 3.88 6.80
CA ARG A 96 14.64 2.99 5.77
C ARG A 96 13.17 3.31 5.55
N ALA A 97 12.76 3.53 4.31
CA ALA A 97 11.36 3.52 3.90
C ALA A 97 10.96 2.11 3.45
N SER A 98 9.68 1.78 3.65
CA SER A 98 8.99 0.76 2.86
C SER A 98 7.69 1.35 2.32
N PHE A 99 6.79 0.52 1.79
CA PHE A 99 5.46 0.93 1.40
C PHE A 99 4.44 -0.17 1.72
N TYR A 100 3.17 0.21 1.79
CA TYR A 100 2.06 -0.69 2.11
C TYR A 100 1.04 -0.70 0.96
N GLY A 101 0.43 -1.86 0.75
CA GLY A 101 -0.32 -2.20 -0.45
C GLY A 101 -1.80 -2.49 -0.18
N GLN A 102 -2.31 -3.48 -0.91
CA GLN A 102 -3.74 -3.78 -1.06
C GLN A 102 -4.44 -4.18 0.23
N LYS A 103 -3.71 -4.71 1.23
CA LYS A 103 -4.33 -5.13 2.50
C LYS A 103 -5.01 -3.97 3.22
N PHE A 104 -4.52 -2.75 3.06
CA PHE A 104 -5.04 -1.58 3.75
C PHE A 104 -6.00 -0.75 2.90
N GLN A 105 -6.13 -1.04 1.59
CA GLN A 105 -6.92 -0.23 0.67
C GLN A 105 -8.37 -0.08 1.15
N GLY A 106 -8.86 1.17 1.23
CA GLY A 106 -10.23 1.48 1.62
C GLY A 106 -10.52 1.41 3.12
N TYR A 107 -9.53 1.09 3.97
CA TYR A 107 -9.67 1.12 5.41
C TYR A 107 -9.25 2.46 6.00
N ASP A 108 -9.80 2.80 7.18
CA ASP A 108 -9.47 4.03 7.88
C ASP A 108 -8.02 4.00 8.40
N THR A 109 -7.29 5.08 8.11
CA THR A 109 -5.99 5.41 8.69
C THR A 109 -6.15 5.95 10.12
N ALA A 110 -5.05 6.12 10.84
CA ALA A 110 -5.05 6.62 12.21
C ALA A 110 -5.67 8.02 12.39
N ASN A 111 -5.70 8.85 11.34
CA ASN A 111 -6.37 10.16 11.36
C ASN A 111 -7.84 10.11 10.91
N GLY A 112 -8.35 8.95 10.49
CA GLY A 112 -9.72 8.72 10.05
C GLY A 112 -9.99 8.85 8.55
N GLU A 113 -8.97 9.17 7.74
CA GLU A 113 -9.09 9.14 6.28
C GLU A 113 -9.05 7.71 5.75
N GLN A 114 -9.79 7.40 4.67
CA GLN A 114 -9.63 6.12 3.99
C GLN A 114 -8.27 6.07 3.28
N TYR A 115 -7.54 4.98 3.47
CA TYR A 115 -6.30 4.76 2.75
C TYR A 115 -6.57 4.46 1.28
N ASP A 116 -5.86 5.18 0.42
CA ASP A 116 -5.80 4.93 -1.01
C ASP A 116 -4.34 4.85 -1.45
N MET A 117 -3.91 3.65 -1.88
CA MET A 117 -2.56 3.36 -2.35
C MET A 117 -2.15 4.20 -3.56
N TYR A 118 -3.12 4.74 -4.30
CA TYR A 118 -2.91 5.55 -5.50
C TYR A 118 -2.74 7.05 -5.19
N THR A 119 -2.76 7.45 -3.92
CA THR A 119 -2.55 8.84 -3.47
C THR A 119 -1.16 9.04 -2.87
N MET A 120 -0.68 10.28 -2.75
CA MET A 120 0.61 10.61 -2.10
C MET A 120 0.49 10.67 -0.58
N SER A 121 0.39 9.50 0.06
CA SER A 121 0.23 9.36 1.51
C SER A 121 1.36 8.52 2.15
N ALA A 122 1.46 8.58 3.48
CA ALA A 122 2.43 7.82 4.25
C ALA A 122 1.99 7.60 5.72
N ALA A 123 2.57 6.58 6.35
CA ALA A 123 2.48 6.31 7.78
C ALA A 123 3.79 6.68 8.49
N HIS A 124 3.69 7.36 9.64
CA HIS A 124 4.83 7.69 10.49
C HIS A 124 4.52 7.51 11.98
N ARG A 125 5.52 7.07 12.75
CA ARG A 125 5.35 6.72 14.17
C ARG A 125 5.12 7.94 15.06
N THR A 126 5.87 9.01 14.80
CA THR A 126 5.98 10.12 15.78
C THR A 126 5.53 11.47 15.25
N LEU A 127 5.31 11.62 13.93
CA LEU A 127 4.90 12.91 13.37
C LEU A 127 3.43 13.15 13.71
N PRO A 128 3.04 14.37 14.13
CA PRO A 128 1.64 14.69 14.36
C PRO A 128 0.86 14.59 13.03
N LEU A 129 -0.40 14.17 13.10
CA LEU A 129 -1.26 13.96 11.92
C LEU A 129 -2.24 15.12 11.75
N PRO A 130 -2.49 15.60 10.52
CA PRO A 130 -1.66 15.35 9.36
C PRO A 130 -0.32 16.10 9.45
N THR A 131 0.71 15.58 8.79
CA THR A 131 1.95 16.32 8.48
C THR A 131 2.24 16.17 7.01
N PHE A 132 2.62 17.25 6.33
CA PHE A 132 3.20 17.13 4.98
C PHE A 132 4.70 16.96 5.09
N ALA A 133 5.27 16.01 4.35
CA ALA A 133 6.69 15.73 4.39
C ALA A 133 7.27 15.55 2.99
N ARG A 134 8.45 16.11 2.76
CA ARG A 134 9.30 15.76 1.62
C ARG A 134 10.05 14.49 1.96
N VAL A 135 9.90 13.48 1.13
CA VAL A 135 10.66 12.23 1.19
C VAL A 135 11.62 12.22 0.02
N THR A 136 12.90 12.02 0.28
CA THR A 136 13.95 11.96 -0.75
C THR A 136 14.61 10.60 -0.68
N ASN A 137 14.60 9.85 -1.78
CA ASN A 137 15.37 8.63 -1.93
C ASN A 137 16.84 9.01 -2.13
N LEU A 138 17.71 8.52 -1.23
CA LEU A 138 19.11 8.91 -1.17
C LEU A 138 19.99 8.17 -2.18
N ALA A 139 19.46 7.16 -2.88
CA ALA A 139 20.18 6.44 -3.92
C ALA A 139 20.10 7.13 -5.30
N ASN A 140 19.03 7.90 -5.55
CA ASN A 140 18.75 8.48 -6.87
C ASN A 140 18.31 9.96 -6.83
N ASP A 141 18.33 10.58 -5.63
CA ASP A 141 17.92 11.96 -5.36
C ASP A 141 16.48 12.31 -5.77
N ARG A 142 15.65 11.32 -6.12
CA ARG A 142 14.23 11.53 -6.41
C ARG A 142 13.52 11.92 -5.13
N SER A 143 12.59 12.87 -5.23
CA SER A 143 11.80 13.31 -4.09
C SER A 143 10.32 13.43 -4.43
N VAL A 144 9.49 13.20 -3.41
CA VAL A 144 8.04 13.40 -3.45
C VAL A 144 7.61 14.14 -2.19
N ILE A 145 6.49 14.85 -2.26
CA ILE A 145 5.78 15.35 -1.09
C ILE A 145 4.60 14.41 -0.81
N VAL A 146 4.54 13.93 0.44
CA VAL A 146 3.46 13.06 0.93
C VAL A 146 2.69 13.73 2.06
N ARG A 147 1.44 13.33 2.22
CA ARG A 147 0.64 13.55 3.42
C ARG A 147 0.82 12.37 4.38
N VAL A 148 1.42 12.63 5.54
CA VAL A 148 1.45 11.68 6.64
C VAL A 148 0.10 11.71 7.33
N ASN A 149 -0.71 10.67 7.13
CA ASN A 149 -2.06 10.54 7.68
C ASN A 149 -2.26 9.28 8.55
N ASP A 150 -1.25 8.42 8.65
CA ASP A 150 -1.34 7.16 9.38
C ASP A 150 -0.19 6.91 10.38
N ARG A 151 -0.34 5.88 11.22
CA ARG A 151 0.62 5.43 12.23
C ARG A 151 1.31 4.15 11.80
N GLY A 152 2.61 4.09 12.04
CA GLY A 152 3.50 3.01 11.59
C GLY A 152 4.77 3.59 11.00
N PRO A 153 5.67 2.79 10.42
CA PRO A 153 5.81 1.35 10.54
C PRO A 153 5.99 0.87 11.99
N PHE A 154 5.60 -0.38 12.27
CA PHE A 154 5.85 -1.03 13.56
C PHE A 154 6.93 -2.12 13.51
N HIS A 155 7.64 -2.20 12.38
CA HIS A 155 8.90 -2.94 12.26
C HIS A 155 10.07 -1.99 12.58
N ASP A 156 10.99 -2.43 13.43
CA ASP A 156 11.91 -1.55 14.15
C ASP A 156 12.96 -0.85 13.27
N ASP A 157 13.25 -1.40 12.10
CA ASP A 157 14.27 -0.88 11.18
C ASP A 157 13.72 0.17 10.19
N ARG A 158 12.40 0.42 10.18
CA ARG A 158 11.73 1.29 9.20
C ARG A 158 11.33 2.63 9.80
N LEU A 159 11.60 3.72 9.09
CA LEU A 159 11.26 5.09 9.47
C LEU A 159 9.85 5.48 9.03
N ILE A 160 9.50 5.16 7.79
CA ILE A 160 8.28 5.61 7.12
C ILE A 160 7.76 4.50 6.20
N ASP A 161 6.44 4.33 6.15
CA ASP A 161 5.80 3.47 5.16
C ASP A 161 5.04 4.37 4.20
N LEU A 162 5.33 4.27 2.91
CA LEU A 162 4.76 5.09 1.85
C LEU A 162 3.56 4.40 1.22
N SER A 163 2.72 5.16 0.51
CA SER A 163 1.77 4.57 -0.43
C SER A 163 2.48 3.97 -1.65
N TYR A 164 1.77 3.10 -2.38
CA TYR A 164 2.26 2.54 -3.64
C TYR A 164 2.64 3.64 -4.66
N ALA A 165 1.82 4.68 -4.81
CA ALA A 165 2.11 5.79 -5.72
C ALA A 165 3.37 6.59 -5.32
N ALA A 166 3.55 6.85 -4.02
CA ALA A 166 4.74 7.55 -3.53
C ALA A 166 6.02 6.71 -3.71
N ALA A 167 5.96 5.42 -3.41
CA ALA A 167 7.07 4.50 -3.60
C ALA A 167 7.45 4.33 -5.09
N SER A 168 6.45 4.28 -5.97
CA SER A 168 6.67 4.29 -7.43
C SER A 168 7.41 5.54 -7.88
N ARG A 169 6.97 6.72 -7.44
CA ARG A 169 7.60 7.98 -7.84
C ARG A 169 9.00 8.19 -7.27
N LEU A 170 9.32 7.55 -6.15
CA LEU A 170 10.67 7.48 -5.58
C LEU A 170 11.55 6.40 -6.17
N ASP A 171 11.01 5.57 -7.07
CA ASP A 171 11.74 4.48 -7.72
C ASP A 171 12.34 3.50 -6.70
N MET A 172 11.48 3.04 -5.79
CA MET A 172 11.84 2.09 -4.74
C MET A 172 10.94 0.85 -4.70
N LEU A 173 10.04 0.69 -5.67
CA LEU A 173 9.19 -0.49 -5.75
C LEU A 173 10.00 -1.76 -6.01
N GLY A 174 11.04 -1.69 -6.88
CA GLY A 174 11.87 -2.84 -7.22
C GLY A 174 12.60 -3.43 -6.02
N ASP A 175 13.20 -2.58 -5.19
CA ASP A 175 13.96 -2.99 -4.00
C ASP A 175 13.07 -3.28 -2.78
N GLY A 176 11.77 -2.96 -2.84
CA GLY A 176 10.83 -3.04 -1.72
C GLY A 176 11.05 -1.98 -0.63
N THR A 177 12.29 -1.56 -0.42
CA THR A 177 12.72 -0.58 0.58
C THR A 177 13.76 0.37 0.00
N ALA A 178 13.90 1.55 0.60
CA ALA A 178 14.94 2.50 0.21
C ALA A 178 15.47 3.26 1.43
N ARG A 179 16.73 3.71 1.37
CA ARG A 179 17.22 4.70 2.34
C ARG A 179 16.70 6.08 1.94
N VAL A 180 15.92 6.70 2.82
CA VAL A 180 15.30 8.00 2.55
C VAL A 180 15.64 9.04 3.59
N ARG A 181 15.57 10.32 3.21
CA ARG A 181 15.45 11.45 4.13
C ARG A 181 14.02 11.96 4.14
N VAL A 182 13.42 12.03 5.33
CA VAL A 182 12.09 12.60 5.56
C VAL A 182 12.26 13.97 6.20
N THR A 183 11.72 15.01 5.59
CA THR A 183 11.74 16.38 6.12
C THR A 183 10.33 16.94 6.16
N ALA A 184 9.87 17.36 7.34
CA ALA A 184 8.56 17.97 7.47
C ALA A 184 8.51 19.33 6.75
N ILE A 185 7.35 19.64 6.19
CA ILE A 185 7.09 20.87 5.45
C ILE A 185 6.15 21.73 6.28
N ASP A 186 6.55 22.98 6.54
CA ASP A 186 5.63 24.02 7.01
C ASP A 186 4.73 24.45 5.84
N PRO A 187 3.40 24.18 5.90
CA PRO A 187 2.50 24.51 4.81
C PRO A 187 2.41 26.01 4.53
N ARG A 188 2.53 26.88 5.55
CA ARG A 188 2.47 28.33 5.37
C ARG A 188 3.66 28.83 4.56
N GLN A 189 4.86 28.36 4.90
CA GLN A 189 6.08 28.69 4.16
C GLN A 189 6.05 28.12 2.75
N TRP A 190 5.56 26.89 2.59
CA TRP A 190 5.44 26.26 1.27
C TRP A 190 4.51 27.08 0.36
N GLN A 191 3.32 27.46 0.85
CA GLN A 191 2.34 28.26 0.09
C GLN A 191 2.89 29.63 -0.30
N ALA A 192 3.53 30.34 0.63
CA ALA A 192 4.14 31.65 0.36
C ALA A 192 5.18 31.57 -0.78
N ARG A 193 6.02 30.53 -0.78
CA ARG A 193 7.02 30.31 -1.83
C ARG A 193 6.38 29.99 -3.19
N HIS A 194 5.33 29.16 -3.20
CA HIS A 194 4.66 28.76 -4.45
C HIS A 194 3.87 29.91 -5.08
N ASN A 195 3.18 30.71 -4.27
CA ASN A 195 2.44 31.89 -4.74
C ASN A 195 3.38 32.92 -5.37
N ASN A 196 4.52 33.20 -4.72
CA ASN A 196 5.53 34.11 -5.26
C ASN A 196 6.07 33.61 -6.60
N ASN A 197 6.36 32.32 -6.72
CA ASN A 197 6.90 31.74 -7.94
C ASN A 197 5.89 31.81 -9.11
N GLN A 198 4.60 31.55 -8.83
CA GLN A 198 3.53 31.71 -9.82
C GLN A 198 3.37 33.17 -10.26
N GLN A 199 3.49 34.13 -9.33
CA GLN A 199 3.41 35.55 -9.68
C GLN A 199 4.59 36.01 -10.55
N VAL A 200 5.80 35.49 -10.32
CA VAL A 200 6.98 35.77 -11.16
C VAL A 200 6.83 35.16 -12.56
N ALA A 201 6.33 33.92 -12.66
CA ALA A 201 6.05 33.28 -13.95
C ALA A 201 4.99 34.05 -14.75
N ALA A 202 3.86 34.40 -14.12
CA ALA A 202 2.79 35.17 -14.77
C ALA A 202 3.23 36.56 -15.24
N ARG A 203 4.11 37.24 -14.50
CA ARG A 203 4.69 38.54 -14.93
C ARG A 203 5.65 38.39 -16.12
N SER A 204 6.33 37.25 -16.22
CA SER A 204 7.27 36.97 -17.32
C SER A 204 6.53 36.61 -18.61
N GLU A 205 5.35 35.98 -18.51
CA GLU A 205 4.50 35.65 -19.66
C GLU A 205 3.62 36.82 -20.13
N ALA A 206 3.33 37.80 -19.25
CA ALA A 206 2.51 38.97 -19.56
C ALA A 206 3.23 40.12 -20.29
N SER A 207 4.49 39.95 -20.73
CA SER A 207 5.21 40.94 -21.56
C SER A 207 5.53 40.43 -22.97
N PRO A 208 4.61 40.52 -23.94
CA PRO A 208 4.96 40.52 -25.35
C PRO A 208 5.07 41.98 -25.83
N GLY A 209 6.27 42.57 -25.76
CA GLY A 209 6.48 43.89 -26.36
C GLY A 209 7.77 44.60 -25.99
N ALA A 210 8.88 44.23 -26.62
CA ALA A 210 9.89 45.13 -27.21
C ALA A 210 11.21 44.40 -27.48
N SER A 211 11.36 43.84 -28.68
CA SER A 211 12.50 44.20 -29.55
C SER A 211 12.28 43.61 -30.94
N ARG A 212 11.98 44.51 -31.88
CA ARG A 212 11.91 44.24 -33.31
C ARG A 212 13.19 44.74 -33.97
N ALA A 213 13.64 43.94 -34.94
CA ALA A 213 14.51 44.23 -36.08
C ALA A 213 16.04 44.15 -35.88
N GLN A 214 16.65 43.15 -36.53
CA GLN A 214 17.20 43.36 -37.87
C GLN A 214 17.39 42.03 -38.64
N THR A 215 16.82 41.97 -39.84
CA THR A 215 17.16 41.04 -40.94
C THR A 215 17.78 41.88 -42.06
N PRO A 216 18.69 41.34 -42.90
CA PRO A 216 18.27 40.87 -44.23
C PRO A 216 18.96 39.53 -44.61
N ALA A 217 18.21 38.48 -44.96
CA ALA A 217 17.76 38.12 -46.31
C ALA A 217 18.88 37.77 -47.32
N ARG A 218 19.04 36.48 -47.63
CA ARG A 218 19.39 36.03 -49.00
C ARG A 218 19.00 34.56 -49.30
N ARG A 219 17.99 34.46 -50.19
CA ARG A 219 17.72 33.47 -51.27
C ARG A 219 17.22 32.05 -50.95
N GLU A 220 15.92 31.90 -51.20
CA GLU A 220 15.20 30.80 -51.90
C GLU A 220 15.94 30.34 -53.18
N ALA A 221 15.79 29.13 -53.74
CA ALA A 221 14.66 28.22 -53.81
C ALA A 221 15.14 26.79 -54.18
N ASP A 222 14.33 25.76 -53.89
CA ASP A 222 13.84 24.67 -54.80
C ASP A 222 13.16 23.59 -53.90
N LEU A 223 11.84 23.55 -53.73
CA LEU A 223 10.76 22.89 -54.51
C LEU A 223 10.88 21.37 -54.75
N SER A 224 9.80 20.66 -54.36
CA SER A 224 9.36 19.30 -54.76
C SER A 224 10.03 18.14 -54.01
N SER A 225 9.37 17.09 -53.51
CA SER A 225 8.03 16.51 -53.77
C SER A 225 7.78 15.34 -52.79
N GLY A 226 6.50 15.07 -52.47
CA GLY A 226 5.96 13.75 -52.06
C GLY A 226 6.36 13.25 -50.67
N GLU A 227 5.61 12.46 -49.93
CA GLU A 227 4.33 11.77 -50.14
C GLU A 227 3.91 11.24 -48.75
N THR A 228 2.60 11.11 -48.57
CA THR A 228 1.97 9.96 -47.89
C THR A 228 2.42 9.60 -46.48
N SER A 229 1.63 10.09 -45.53
CA SER A 229 1.07 9.34 -44.40
C SER A 229 1.30 7.82 -44.41
N THR A 230 1.97 7.31 -43.38
CA THR A 230 1.53 6.10 -42.65
C THR A 230 2.12 6.10 -41.24
N PRO A 231 1.30 5.91 -40.20
CA PRO A 231 1.79 5.65 -38.85
C PRO A 231 2.22 4.18 -38.76
N VAL A 232 3.48 3.95 -38.37
CA VAL A 232 3.98 2.59 -38.14
C VAL A 232 3.33 2.03 -36.86
N PRO A 233 2.89 0.75 -36.86
CA PRO A 233 1.96 0.22 -35.88
C PRO A 233 2.63 -0.08 -34.54
N GLY A 234 1.81 -0.07 -33.50
CA GLY A 234 2.18 -0.44 -32.14
C GLY A 234 2.90 -1.78 -32.09
N SER A 235 4.08 -1.75 -31.49
CA SER A 235 4.70 -2.93 -30.89
C SER A 235 3.93 -3.21 -29.60
N SER A 236 2.82 -3.94 -29.72
CA SER A 236 2.34 -4.76 -28.62
C SER A 236 3.41 -5.81 -28.35
N ASP A 237 4.31 -5.52 -27.43
CA ASP A 237 5.15 -6.54 -26.81
C ASP A 237 4.18 -7.51 -26.14
N GLN A 238 3.91 -8.63 -26.82
CA GLN A 238 3.23 -9.78 -26.25
C GLN A 238 4.19 -10.35 -25.21
N GLY A 239 4.23 -9.70 -24.05
CA GLY A 239 5.05 -10.07 -22.91
C GLY A 239 4.80 -11.54 -22.61
N SER A 240 5.80 -12.37 -22.89
CA SER A 240 5.72 -13.79 -22.56
C SER A 240 5.56 -13.89 -21.05
N ALA A 241 4.39 -14.35 -20.59
CA ALA A 241 4.04 -14.46 -19.18
C ALA A 241 5.21 -15.07 -18.39
N VAL A 242 5.77 -14.32 -17.43
CA VAL A 242 6.93 -14.78 -16.66
C VAL A 242 6.43 -15.52 -15.42
N TYR A 243 7.13 -16.58 -15.04
CA TYR A 243 6.86 -17.36 -13.85
C TYR A 243 8.14 -17.51 -13.03
N LEU A 244 8.00 -17.63 -11.72
CA LEU A 244 9.08 -18.04 -10.82
C LEU A 244 8.86 -19.49 -10.40
N GLN A 245 9.73 -20.38 -10.87
CA GLN A 245 9.76 -21.77 -10.45
C GLN A 245 10.42 -21.88 -9.07
N VAL A 246 9.64 -22.39 -8.11
CA VAL A 246 10.03 -22.54 -6.71
C VAL A 246 10.62 -23.92 -6.44
N ALA A 247 10.08 -24.96 -7.08
CA ALA A 247 10.56 -26.33 -6.93
C ALA A 247 10.21 -27.19 -8.14
N ALA A 248 10.98 -28.27 -8.34
CA ALA A 248 10.63 -29.39 -9.20
C ALA A 248 10.61 -30.65 -8.34
N LEU A 249 9.46 -31.33 -8.25
CA LEU A 249 9.20 -32.44 -7.35
C LEU A 249 8.86 -33.71 -8.14
N GLY A 250 9.28 -34.88 -7.67
CA GLY A 250 8.98 -36.17 -8.32
C GLY A 250 7.58 -36.74 -8.00
N SER A 251 6.77 -36.02 -7.22
CA SER A 251 5.45 -36.45 -6.77
C SER A 251 4.42 -35.34 -7.01
N ASP A 252 3.30 -35.72 -7.63
CA ASP A 252 2.15 -34.86 -7.88
C ASP A 252 1.57 -34.32 -6.57
N ALA A 253 1.35 -35.21 -5.60
CA ALA A 253 0.77 -34.86 -4.31
C ALA A 253 1.64 -33.84 -3.55
N SER A 254 2.97 -33.99 -3.60
CA SER A 254 3.90 -33.03 -3.00
C SER A 254 3.90 -31.68 -3.72
N ALA A 255 3.77 -31.68 -5.05
CA ALA A 255 3.68 -30.47 -5.85
C ALA A 255 2.37 -29.71 -5.61
N GLN A 256 1.25 -30.42 -5.50
CA GLN A 256 -0.04 -29.82 -5.14
C GLN A 256 -0.03 -29.25 -3.71
N ALA A 257 0.52 -29.99 -2.74
CA ALA A 257 0.65 -29.48 -1.36
C ALA A 257 1.52 -28.22 -1.29
N LEU A 258 2.60 -28.16 -2.09
CA LEU A 258 3.43 -26.97 -2.17
C LEU A 258 2.72 -25.81 -2.88
N ARG A 259 1.96 -26.08 -3.95
CA ARG A 259 1.09 -25.09 -4.61
C ARG A 259 0.15 -24.45 -3.60
N ASP A 260 -0.65 -25.26 -2.90
CA ASP A 260 -1.67 -24.75 -1.97
C ASP A 260 -1.04 -23.94 -0.83
N LYS A 261 0.11 -24.40 -0.33
CA LYS A 261 0.90 -23.67 0.68
C LYS A 261 1.36 -22.32 0.14
N LEU A 262 1.85 -22.26 -1.10
CA LEU A 262 2.33 -21.04 -1.73
C LEU A 262 1.19 -20.09 -2.13
N GLU A 263 0.06 -20.60 -2.63
CA GLU A 263 -1.13 -19.77 -2.94
C GLU A 263 -1.68 -19.11 -1.68
N THR A 264 -1.80 -19.88 -0.60
CA THR A 264 -2.24 -19.35 0.71
C THR A 264 -1.26 -18.31 1.24
N ARG A 265 0.04 -18.55 1.04
CA ARG A 265 1.14 -17.74 1.56
C ARG A 265 1.36 -16.45 0.76
N LEU A 266 1.25 -16.50 -0.55
CA LEU A 266 1.54 -15.37 -1.43
C LEU A 266 0.26 -14.64 -1.84
N SER A 267 -0.92 -15.23 -1.58
CA SER A 267 -2.22 -14.73 -2.07
C SER A 267 -2.21 -14.48 -3.59
N ARG A 268 -1.47 -15.32 -4.33
CA ARG A 268 -1.24 -15.20 -5.77
C ARG A 268 -1.40 -16.55 -6.47
N PRO A 269 -1.71 -16.57 -7.77
CA PRO A 269 -1.82 -17.82 -8.53
C PRO A 269 -0.50 -18.59 -8.55
N VAL A 270 -0.58 -19.89 -8.25
CA VAL A 270 0.54 -20.82 -8.39
C VAL A 270 0.08 -21.99 -9.24
N ARG A 271 0.82 -22.27 -10.31
CA ARG A 271 0.51 -23.41 -11.18
C ARG A 271 1.49 -24.56 -10.94
N VAL A 272 1.00 -25.78 -11.15
CA VAL A 272 1.83 -26.97 -11.24
C VAL A 272 1.86 -27.40 -12.70
N THR A 273 3.04 -27.40 -13.31
CA THR A 273 3.24 -27.91 -14.67
C THR A 273 4.00 -29.23 -14.62
N ARG A 274 3.62 -30.19 -15.46
CA ARG A 274 4.35 -31.46 -15.58
C ARG A 274 5.32 -31.37 -16.76
N HIS A 275 6.59 -31.65 -16.51
CA HIS A 275 7.61 -31.74 -17.55
C HIS A 275 8.48 -32.97 -17.30
N ALA A 276 8.47 -33.93 -18.25
CA ALA A 276 9.04 -35.27 -18.08
C ALA A 276 8.49 -35.98 -16.83
N ALA A 277 9.36 -36.51 -15.96
CA ALA A 277 8.99 -37.21 -14.73
C ALA A 277 8.80 -36.29 -13.51
N MET A 278 8.82 -34.97 -13.69
CA MET A 278 8.82 -33.99 -12.60
C MET A 278 7.63 -33.03 -12.69
N HIS A 279 7.20 -32.56 -11.53
CA HIS A 279 6.16 -31.56 -11.31
C HIS A 279 6.79 -30.25 -10.85
N ARG A 280 6.68 -29.22 -11.67
CA ARG A 280 7.26 -27.89 -11.43
C ARG A 280 6.21 -26.99 -10.81
N VAL A 281 6.53 -26.40 -9.66
CA VAL A 281 5.66 -25.45 -8.97
C VAL A 281 6.12 -24.03 -9.32
N GLN A 282 5.24 -23.25 -9.94
CA GLN A 282 5.54 -21.98 -10.56
C GLN A 282 4.58 -20.89 -10.06
N VAL A 283 5.12 -19.78 -9.53
CA VAL A 283 4.35 -18.60 -9.11
C VAL A 283 4.26 -17.64 -10.28
N GLY A 284 3.04 -17.24 -10.65
CA GLY A 284 2.79 -16.33 -11.77
C GLY A 284 1.44 -16.59 -12.46
N PRO A 285 1.09 -15.81 -13.48
CA PRO A 285 1.98 -14.95 -14.27
C PRO A 285 2.47 -13.69 -13.53
N LEU A 286 3.69 -13.26 -13.86
CA LEU A 286 4.39 -12.08 -13.34
C LEU A 286 4.77 -11.19 -14.53
N ASP A 287 3.88 -10.31 -14.94
CA ASP A 287 4.03 -9.56 -16.19
C ASP A 287 5.03 -8.39 -16.11
N ASP A 288 5.60 -8.14 -14.93
CA ASP A 288 6.51 -7.02 -14.66
C ASP A 288 7.79 -7.52 -13.95
N PRO A 289 9.00 -7.14 -14.42
CA PRO A 289 10.26 -7.37 -13.72
C PRO A 289 10.24 -6.99 -12.22
N ILE A 290 9.46 -5.98 -11.84
CA ILE A 290 9.29 -5.53 -10.45
C ILE A 290 8.49 -6.55 -9.63
N MET A 291 7.43 -7.14 -10.21
CA MET A 291 6.68 -8.22 -9.55
C MET A 291 7.55 -9.48 -9.39
N VAL A 292 8.43 -9.75 -10.35
CA VAL A 292 9.38 -10.86 -10.25
C VAL A 292 10.31 -10.67 -9.05
N GLU A 293 10.89 -9.49 -8.85
CA GLU A 293 11.83 -9.28 -7.74
C GLU A 293 11.15 -9.25 -6.37
N SER A 294 9.95 -8.68 -6.29
CA SER A 294 9.21 -8.70 -5.03
C SER A 294 8.76 -10.12 -4.64
N VAL A 295 8.25 -10.90 -5.59
CA VAL A 295 7.85 -12.29 -5.31
C VAL A 295 9.09 -13.14 -4.98
N ARG A 296 10.24 -12.86 -5.63
CA ARG A 296 11.53 -13.47 -5.27
C ARG A 296 11.93 -13.15 -3.83
N SER A 297 11.84 -11.89 -3.41
CA SER A 297 12.17 -11.46 -2.04
C SER A 297 11.26 -12.13 -1.01
N GLU A 298 9.94 -12.16 -1.24
CA GLU A 298 8.99 -12.81 -0.33
C GLU A 298 9.21 -14.34 -0.23
N LEU A 299 9.58 -14.97 -1.35
CA LEU A 299 9.94 -16.39 -1.39
C LEU A 299 11.28 -16.67 -0.68
N HIS A 300 12.26 -15.78 -0.77
CA HIS A 300 13.53 -15.89 -0.06
C HIS A 300 13.32 -15.78 1.46
N GLU A 301 12.53 -14.81 1.94
CA GLU A 301 12.13 -14.72 3.35
C GLU A 301 11.32 -15.94 3.83
N ALA A 302 10.68 -16.65 2.90
CA ALA A 302 9.98 -17.90 3.17
C ALA A 302 10.88 -19.15 3.17
N GLY A 303 12.18 -18.98 2.95
CA GLY A 303 13.18 -20.05 2.90
C GLY A 303 13.28 -20.77 1.55
N TYR A 304 12.80 -20.15 0.47
CA TYR A 304 12.96 -20.68 -0.89
C TYR A 304 14.05 -19.88 -1.63
N ASP A 305 15.28 -20.37 -1.57
CA ASP A 305 16.46 -19.66 -2.09
C ASP A 305 16.77 -19.98 -3.55
N GLN A 306 16.25 -21.10 -4.06
CA GLN A 306 16.60 -21.65 -5.38
C GLN A 306 15.50 -21.35 -6.42
N LEU A 307 15.29 -20.07 -6.70
CA LEU A 307 14.21 -19.59 -7.57
C LEU A 307 14.68 -19.40 -9.01
N HIS A 308 13.99 -20.03 -9.96
CA HIS A 308 14.32 -19.93 -11.38
C HIS A 308 13.25 -19.15 -12.14
N ARG A 309 13.65 -18.17 -12.93
CA ARG A 309 12.74 -17.46 -13.84
C ARG A 309 12.43 -18.36 -15.04
N VAL A 310 11.16 -18.48 -15.39
CA VAL A 310 10.66 -19.29 -16.52
C VAL A 310 9.73 -18.42 -17.37
N THR A 311 9.82 -18.53 -18.69
CA THR A 311 8.89 -17.88 -19.61
C THR A 311 7.78 -18.85 -19.99
N GLY A 312 6.56 -18.36 -20.20
CA GLY A 312 5.35 -19.19 -20.40
C GLY A 312 5.39 -20.18 -21.58
N SER A 313 6.44 -20.16 -22.39
CA SER A 313 6.74 -21.09 -23.48
C SER A 313 7.55 -22.34 -23.07
N ASP A 314 8.04 -22.42 -21.82
CA ASP A 314 8.84 -23.55 -21.28
C ASP A 314 8.06 -24.39 -20.24
#